data_AF-A0A6I4MQ51-F1
#
_entry.id   AF-A0A6I4MQ51-F1
#
_cell.length_a   1.000
_cell.length_b   1.000
_cell.length_c   1.000
_cell.angle_alpha   90.00
_cell.angle_beta   90.00
_cell.angle_gamma   90.00
#
_symmetry.space_group_name_H-M   'P 1'
#
loop_
_entity.id
_entity.type
_entity.pdbx_description
1 polymer ?
#
loop_
_entity_poly.entity_id
_entity_poly.type
_entity_poly.pdbx_seq_one_letter_code
_entity_poly.pdbx_strand_id
1 'polypeptide(L)'
;MTVIMAATMGAALPPGAPSVPSTSPSVPHENYGNVGDIPKCRPGHVCAAVAYDGKYHVFDFYRYGTYRLSNWRGRGALVNEQAGGAAARIYDRSGAETACVAAGTATAGADWNRAAKIKLTTVRC
;
A
#
# COMPACT_ATOMS: atom_id res chain seq x y z
N MET A 1 -24.99 7.08 -35.60
CA MET A 1 -24.26 5.97 -34.94
C MET A 1 -24.07 6.34 -33.49
N THR A 2 -24.85 5.75 -32.59
CA THR A 2 -24.78 6.03 -31.15
C THR A 2 -24.05 4.86 -30.49
N VAL A 3 -22.89 5.14 -29.88
CA VAL A 3 -22.13 4.14 -29.12
C VAL A 3 -22.75 4.04 -27.73
N ILE A 4 -23.29 2.87 -27.39
CA ILE A 4 -23.77 2.56 -26.04
C ILE A 4 -22.52 2.25 -25.20
N MET A 5 -22.17 3.15 -24.28
CA MET A 5 -21.25 2.83 -23.19
C MET A 5 -21.98 1.91 -22.20
N ALA A 6 -21.65 0.62 -22.20
CA ALA A 6 -22.06 -0.29 -21.15
C ALA A 6 -21.20 -0.03 -19.90
N ALA A 7 -21.74 0.73 -18.94
CA ALA A 7 -21.18 0.80 -17.61
C ALA A 7 -21.46 -0.54 -16.90
N THR A 8 -20.42 -1.36 -16.70
CA THR A 8 -20.50 -2.51 -15.81
C THR A 8 -20.75 -2.01 -14.39
N MET A 9 -22.01 -2.10 -13.92
CA MET A 9 -22.33 -1.91 -12.52
C MET A 9 -21.62 -3.01 -11.72
N GLY A 10 -20.54 -2.63 -11.02
CA GLY A 10 -19.91 -3.53 -10.06
C GLY A 10 -20.94 -3.94 -9.01
N ALA A 11 -21.09 -5.25 -8.80
CA ALA A 11 -21.98 -5.77 -7.77
C ALA A 11 -21.68 -5.10 -6.42
N ALA A 12 -22.71 -4.58 -5.76
CA ALA A 12 -22.57 -4.04 -4.42
C ALA A 12 -22.06 -5.15 -3.49
N LEU A 13 -20.99 -4.87 -2.75
CA LEU A 13 -20.49 -5.79 -1.73
C LEU A 13 -21.61 -6.08 -0.72
N PRO A 14 -21.72 -7.33 -0.22
CA PRO A 14 -22.74 -7.66 0.77
C PRO A 14 -22.57 -6.81 2.04
N PRO A 15 -23.67 -6.47 2.74
CA PRO A 15 -23.60 -5.71 3.98
C PRO A 15 -22.74 -6.45 5.00
N GLY A 16 -21.70 -5.77 5.49
CA GLY A 16 -20.71 -6.31 6.44
C GLY A 16 -19.39 -6.76 5.83
N ALA A 17 -19.23 -6.75 4.50
CA ALA A 17 -17.93 -7.00 3.88
C ALA A 17 -16.90 -5.92 4.28
N PRO A 18 -15.65 -6.29 4.58
CA PRO A 18 -14.61 -5.30 4.86
C PRO A 18 -14.36 -4.43 3.62
N SER A 19 -14.29 -3.12 3.82
CA SER A 19 -13.95 -2.18 2.75
C SER A 19 -12.56 -2.48 2.21
N VAL A 20 -12.44 -2.60 0.89
CA VAL A 20 -11.17 -2.92 0.21
C VAL A 20 -10.13 -1.83 0.50
N PRO A 21 -8.91 -2.19 0.96
CA PRO A 21 -7.80 -1.27 1.04
C PRO A 21 -7.49 -0.66 -0.33
N SER A 22 -7.16 0.63 -0.36
CA SER A 22 -6.81 1.30 -1.61
C SER A 22 -5.89 2.49 -1.37
N THR A 23 -5.31 3.00 -2.46
CA THR A 23 -4.42 4.18 -2.44
C THR A 23 -4.90 5.23 -3.44
N SER A 24 -4.57 6.48 -3.18
CA SER A 24 -4.67 7.58 -4.14
C SER A 24 -3.36 8.38 -4.19
N PRO A 25 -2.64 8.42 -5.33
CA PRO A 25 -2.93 7.71 -6.59
C PRO A 25 -3.03 6.19 -6.43
N SER A 26 -3.81 5.55 -7.30
CA SER A 26 -3.91 4.09 -7.33
C SER A 26 -2.56 3.49 -7.78
N VAL A 27 -2.18 2.39 -7.16
CA VAL A 27 -0.99 1.62 -7.51
C VAL A 27 -1.35 0.16 -7.78
N PRO A 28 -0.54 -0.58 -8.55
CA PRO A 28 -0.73 -2.02 -8.74
C PRO A 28 -0.78 -2.75 -7.39
N HIS A 29 -1.66 -3.75 -7.30
CA HIS A 29 -1.77 -4.59 -6.11
C HIS A 29 -2.25 -5.99 -6.46
N GLU A 30 -1.90 -6.95 -5.61
CA GLU A 30 -2.29 -8.36 -5.72
C GLU A 30 -2.69 -8.92 -4.35
N ASN A 31 -3.49 -10.00 -4.35
CA ASN A 31 -3.93 -10.69 -3.14
C ASN A 31 -3.20 -12.02 -2.97
N TYR A 32 -2.67 -12.28 -1.78
CA TYR A 32 -1.96 -13.52 -1.45
C TYR A 32 -2.61 -14.20 -0.24
N GLY A 33 -2.76 -15.52 -0.29
CA GLY A 33 -3.36 -16.30 0.80
C GLY A 33 -2.44 -16.40 2.01
N ASN A 34 -1.14 -16.60 1.77
CA ASN A 34 -0.15 -16.74 2.83
C ASN A 34 1.01 -15.76 2.63
N VAL A 35 1.71 -15.43 3.73
CA VAL A 35 2.89 -14.56 3.68
C VAL A 35 4.02 -15.17 2.84
N GLY A 36 4.14 -16.50 2.82
CA GLY A 36 5.16 -17.22 2.04
C GLY A 36 4.94 -17.17 0.52
N ASP A 37 3.72 -16.84 0.08
CA ASP A 37 3.38 -16.73 -1.34
C ASP A 37 3.68 -15.34 -1.91
N ILE A 38 3.94 -14.36 -1.04
CA ILE A 38 4.21 -12.98 -1.43
C ILE A 38 5.60 -12.92 -2.10
N PRO A 39 5.70 -12.52 -3.37
CA PRO A 39 6.98 -12.43 -4.05
C PRO A 39 7.85 -11.36 -3.41
N LYS A 40 9.17 -11.49 -3.58
CA LYS A 40 10.11 -10.46 -3.15
C LYS A 40 9.77 -9.12 -3.82
N CYS A 41 9.83 -8.03 -3.06
CA CYS A 41 9.64 -6.70 -3.59
C CYS A 41 10.68 -6.38 -4.68
N ARG A 42 10.24 -5.82 -5.81
CA ARG A 42 11.12 -5.58 -6.95
C ARG A 42 12.12 -4.46 -6.65
N PRO A 43 13.38 -4.54 -7.14
CA PRO A 43 14.33 -3.44 -7.03
C PRO A 43 13.77 -2.14 -7.62
N GLY A 44 13.91 -1.04 -6.89
CA GLY A 44 13.36 0.27 -7.24
C GLY A 44 11.94 0.53 -6.72
N HIS A 45 11.32 -0.44 -6.05
CA HIS A 45 9.94 -0.35 -5.57
C HIS A 45 9.85 -0.35 -4.04
N VAL A 46 8.72 0.12 -3.55
CA VAL A 46 8.28 -0.07 -2.16
C VAL A 46 7.05 -0.96 -2.21
N CYS A 47 7.04 -2.02 -1.41
CA CYS A 47 5.90 -2.93 -1.34
C CYS A 47 5.30 -2.87 0.06
N ALA A 48 3.98 -2.75 0.17
CA ALA A 48 3.31 -2.75 1.45
C ALA A 48 2.19 -3.78 1.49
N ALA A 49 2.25 -4.67 2.47
CA ALA A 49 1.25 -5.70 2.71
C ALA A 49 0.28 -5.23 3.80
N VAL A 50 -1.02 -5.33 3.53
CA VAL A 50 -2.09 -5.08 4.49
C VAL A 50 -3.00 -6.29 4.55
N ALA A 51 -3.37 -6.70 5.76
CA ALA A 51 -4.33 -7.79 5.94
C ALA A 51 -5.73 -7.35 5.46
N TYR A 52 -6.35 -8.16 4.63
CA TYR A 52 -7.68 -7.92 4.07
C TYR A 52 -8.39 -9.24 3.81
N ASP A 53 -9.58 -9.42 4.40
CA ASP A 53 -10.46 -10.57 4.14
C ASP A 53 -9.76 -11.94 4.27
N GLY A 54 -8.97 -12.11 5.34
CA GLY A 54 -8.19 -13.33 5.58
C GLY A 54 -6.98 -13.54 4.66
N LYS A 55 -6.65 -12.56 3.83
CA LYS A 55 -5.52 -12.55 2.88
C LYS A 55 -4.60 -11.36 3.11
N TYR A 56 -3.53 -11.28 2.34
CA TYR A 56 -2.65 -10.13 2.25
C TYR A 56 -2.88 -9.41 0.93
N HIS A 57 -3.29 -8.15 1.01
CA HIS A 57 -3.37 -7.25 -0.13
C HIS A 57 -2.05 -6.49 -0.20
N VAL A 58 -1.27 -6.71 -1.25
CA VAL A 58 0.09 -6.18 -1.38
C VAL A 58 0.12 -5.12 -2.46
N PHE A 59 0.45 -3.90 -2.07
CA PHE A 59 0.55 -2.74 -2.93
C PHE A 59 2.00 -2.50 -3.38
N ASP A 60 2.16 -2.11 -4.63
CA ASP A 60 3.46 -1.91 -5.27
C ASP A 60 3.65 -0.46 -5.73
N PHE A 61 4.49 0.27 -5.00
CA PHE A 61 4.74 1.69 -5.23
C PHE A 61 6.07 1.89 -5.94
N TYR A 62 6.04 2.55 -7.10
CA TYR A 62 7.24 2.85 -7.89
C TYR A 62 7.64 4.32 -7.85
N ARG A 63 6.68 5.23 -8.05
CA ARG A 63 6.97 6.66 -8.23
C ARG A 63 7.14 7.37 -6.89
N TYR A 64 8.10 8.27 -6.80
CA TYR A 64 8.17 9.21 -5.68
C TYR A 64 6.91 10.09 -5.63
N GLY A 65 6.45 10.39 -4.42
CA GLY A 65 5.20 11.12 -4.22
C GLY A 65 4.50 10.73 -2.93
N THR A 66 3.27 11.23 -2.77
CA THR A 66 2.42 10.95 -1.61
C THR A 66 1.21 10.12 -2.05
N TYR A 67 0.97 9.03 -1.33
CA TYR A 67 -0.13 8.11 -1.55
C TYR A 67 -1.02 8.13 -0.31
N ARG A 68 -2.24 8.64 -0.45
CA ARG A 68 -3.25 8.59 0.61
C ARG A 68 -3.76 7.15 0.72
N LEU A 69 -3.89 6.66 1.95
CA LEU A 69 -4.37 5.31 2.24
C LEU A 69 -5.85 5.35 2.62
N SER A 70 -6.63 4.37 2.16
CA SER A 70 -8.05 4.25 2.48
C SER A 70 -8.38 2.82 2.86
N ASN A 71 -9.02 2.64 4.02
CA ASN A 71 -9.39 1.32 4.59
C ASN A 71 -8.20 0.43 4.98
N TRP A 72 -6.99 0.97 5.09
CA TRP A 72 -5.85 0.23 5.62
C TRP A 72 -5.99 0.11 7.14
N ARG A 73 -5.89 -1.11 7.67
CA ARG A 73 -6.09 -1.42 9.09
C ARG A 73 -5.21 -2.59 9.53
N GLY A 74 -5.04 -2.72 10.84
CA GLY A 74 -4.32 -3.83 11.45
C GLY A 74 -2.80 -3.75 11.28
N ARG A 75 -2.14 -4.89 11.47
CA ARG A 75 -0.70 -5.03 11.27
C ARG A 75 -0.41 -5.49 9.85
N GLY A 76 0.71 -5.04 9.32
CA GLY A 76 1.24 -5.50 8.05
C GLY A 76 2.73 -5.26 7.95
N ALA A 77 3.21 -5.16 6.71
CA ALA A 77 4.62 -5.03 6.42
C ALA A 77 4.87 -3.97 5.35
N LEU A 78 6.03 -3.33 5.40
CA LEU A 78 6.53 -2.45 4.36
C LEU A 78 7.99 -2.79 4.06
N VAL A 79 8.30 -2.92 2.77
CA VAL A 79 9.64 -3.23 2.26
C VAL A 79 10.04 -2.11 1.32
N ASN A 80 11.24 -1.56 1.48
CA ASN A 80 11.76 -0.50 0.62
C ASN A 80 13.01 -0.98 -0.12
N GLU A 81 12.83 -1.44 -1.36
CA GLU A 81 13.90 -1.90 -2.26
C GLU A 81 14.32 -0.79 -3.24
N GLN A 82 14.03 0.48 -2.92
CA GLN A 82 14.57 1.61 -3.67
C GLN A 82 16.09 1.72 -3.49
N ALA A 83 16.72 2.58 -4.30
CA ALA A 83 18.17 2.77 -4.29
C ALA A 83 18.59 4.11 -3.66
N GLY A 84 19.85 4.22 -3.28
CA GLY A 84 20.45 5.44 -2.76
C GLY A 84 19.87 5.86 -1.41
N GLY A 85 19.74 7.16 -1.19
CA GLY A 85 19.20 7.73 0.06
C GLY A 85 17.67 7.74 0.14
N ALA A 86 16.97 6.94 -0.66
CA ALA A 86 15.51 6.96 -0.71
C ALA A 86 14.88 6.46 0.60
N ALA A 87 13.67 6.94 0.87
CA ALA A 87 12.91 6.58 2.06
C ALA A 87 11.41 6.45 1.76
N ALA A 88 10.79 5.50 2.45
CA ALA A 88 9.35 5.34 2.55
C ALA A 88 8.90 5.79 3.94
N ARG A 89 8.12 6.88 3.99
CA ARG A 89 7.66 7.51 5.23
C ARG A 89 6.18 7.26 5.42
N ILE A 90 5.79 6.87 6.63
CA ILE A 90 4.39 6.66 7.01
C ILE A 90 3.98 7.83 7.89
N TYR A 91 2.86 8.47 7.53
CA TYR A 91 2.27 9.53 8.33
C TYR A 91 0.89 9.13 8.81
N ASP A 92 0.56 9.54 10.03
CA ASP A 92 -0.77 9.38 10.57
C ASP A 92 -1.75 10.47 10.09
N ARG A 93 -2.99 10.39 10.58
CA ARG A 93 -4.05 11.34 10.25
C ARG A 93 -3.83 12.76 10.78
N SER A 94 -3.01 12.93 11.82
CA SER A 94 -2.61 14.25 12.32
C SER A 94 -1.52 14.87 11.43
N GLY A 95 -0.89 14.07 10.58
CA GLY A 95 0.24 14.47 9.74
C GLY A 95 1.60 14.25 10.39
N ALA A 96 1.64 13.65 11.59
CA ALA A 96 2.89 13.24 12.23
C ALA A 96 3.49 12.04 11.51
N GLU A 97 4.82 12.02 11.38
CA GLU A 97 5.54 10.87 10.86
C GLU A 97 5.62 9.79 11.95
N THR A 98 5.11 8.60 11.66
CA THR A 98 5.10 7.47 12.60
C THR A 98 6.17 6.43 12.28
N ALA A 99 6.69 6.44 11.06
CA ALA A 99 7.79 5.56 10.66
C ALA A 99 8.52 6.13 9.44
N CYS A 100 9.82 5.82 9.35
CA CYS A 100 10.65 6.02 8.17
C CYS A 100 11.42 4.73 7.87
N VAL A 101 11.29 4.21 6.65
CA VAL A 101 11.96 2.98 6.21
C VAL A 101 12.95 3.34 5.11
N ALA A 102 14.25 3.18 5.42
CA ALA A 102 15.33 3.46 4.49
C ALA A 102 15.39 2.43 3.35
N ALA A 103 15.91 2.86 2.20
CA ALA A 103 16.26 1.98 1.08
C ALA A 103 17.14 0.80 1.51
N GLY A 104 16.87 -0.39 0.98
CA GLY A 104 17.60 -1.63 1.29
C GLY A 104 17.23 -2.27 2.63
N THR A 105 16.19 -1.79 3.32
CA THR A 105 15.68 -2.41 4.54
C THR A 105 14.87 -3.66 4.20
N ALA A 106 15.25 -4.81 4.75
CA ALA A 106 14.69 -6.12 4.41
C ALA A 106 13.16 -6.21 4.57
N THR A 107 12.62 -5.86 5.75
CA THR A 107 11.16 -5.75 6.00
C THR A 107 10.95 -4.98 7.29
N ALA A 108 10.07 -3.98 7.27
CA ALA A 108 9.61 -3.26 8.46
C ALA A 108 8.17 -3.65 8.80
N GLY A 109 7.91 -3.95 10.07
CA GLY A 109 6.54 -4.09 10.57
C GLY A 109 5.82 -2.75 10.54
N ALA A 110 4.54 -2.74 10.18
CA ALA A 110 3.74 -1.52 10.10
C ALA A 110 2.40 -1.68 10.83
N ASP A 111 2.01 -0.64 11.59
CA ASP A 111 0.65 -0.49 12.13
C ASP A 111 -0.14 0.46 11.22
N TRP A 112 -1.11 -0.12 10.51
CA TRP A 112 -1.93 0.60 9.55
C TRP A 112 -3.13 1.30 10.18
N ASN A 113 -3.47 1.02 11.44
CA ASN A 113 -4.70 1.55 12.07
C ASN A 113 -4.75 3.09 12.07
N ARG A 114 -3.59 3.73 12.18
CA ARG A 114 -3.47 5.20 12.18
C ARG A 114 -2.89 5.78 10.90
N ALA A 115 -2.36 4.94 10.02
CA ALA A 115 -1.68 5.39 8.81
C ALA A 115 -2.68 6.07 7.87
N ALA A 116 -2.34 7.29 7.46
CA ALA A 116 -3.14 8.09 6.53
C ALA A 116 -2.49 8.21 5.15
N LYS A 117 -1.16 8.21 5.09
CA LYS A 117 -0.42 8.31 3.83
C LYS A 117 0.95 7.65 3.92
N ILE A 118 1.41 7.15 2.78
CA ILE A 118 2.81 6.80 2.53
C ILE A 118 3.42 7.88 1.64
N LYS A 119 4.61 8.37 1.96
CA LYS A 119 5.38 9.28 1.12
C LYS A 119 6.69 8.64 0.73
N LEU A 120 6.93 8.52 -0.57
CA LEU A 120 8.19 8.07 -1.13
C LEU A 120 9.03 9.27 -1.54
N THR A 121 10.30 9.29 -1.13
CA THR A 121 11.17 10.46 -1.23
C THR A 121 12.62 10.04 -1.45
N THR A 122 13.42 10.92 -2.06
CA THR A 122 14.87 10.78 -2.20
C THR A 122 15.65 11.24 -0.96
N VAL A 123 14.97 11.89 -0.01
CA VAL A 123 15.51 12.30 1.28
C VAL A 123 15.51 11.11 2.23
N ARG A 124 16.69 10.85 2.78
CA ARG A 124 17.00 9.80 3.77
C ARG A 124 16.09 9.87 4.98
N CYS A 125 15.90 8.74 5.65
CA CYS A 125 15.65 8.77 7.09
C CYS A 125 16.92 9.37 7.76
#